data_AF-A0A962MG80-F1
#
_entry.id   AF-A0A962MG80-F1
#
_cell.length_a   1.000
_cell.length_b   1.000
_cell.length_c   1.000
_cell.angle_alpha   90.00
_cell.angle_beta   90.00
_cell.angle_gamma   90.00
#
_symmetry.space_group_name_H-M   'P 1'
#
loop_
_entity.id
_entity.type
_entity.pdbx_description
1 polymer ?
#
loop_
_entity_poly.entity_id
_entity_poly.type
_entity_poly.pdbx_seq_one_letter_code
_entity_poly.pdbx_strand_id
1 'polypeptide(L)'
;NTINTGGANLTASNTTTAELVIQNGILESDETQRLMLINPGNVIFQNMRLQDGFAADGGGFYIQDGGELTLINSIMTNNRGELGAAIQNRSGTLTLTNSTISGNTAESYGGGIYNDSGTVTLTNSTISSNSANFGGGIYNDSGTVTLTNSIIAHQTLGADCSGSGLITSNGYNLDSDGTCGLSSTGDIANGTADLQPLAITAPGTTATHALGPNSDALDVIPVVNGSCNDSGVIDDQRGVARPQSTHCDIGAFEVRVGTVTLSKTVINDNGGTAGSNDFGLSIGATPVNSGDTLAVMANTPIVLNEAGLAGYAFVSITGDAKCPAALGGTVTLGACRI
;
A
#
# COMPACT_ATOMS: atom_id res chain seq x y z
N ASN A 1 16.45 11.40 9.68
CA ASN A 1 16.37 12.40 10.77
C ASN A 1 15.12 12.14 11.58
N THR A 2 15.22 12.20 12.91
CA THR A 2 14.09 11.96 13.82
C THR A 2 13.81 13.22 14.62
N ILE A 3 12.55 13.66 14.64
CA ILE A 3 12.03 14.70 15.51
C ILE A 3 11.20 13.98 16.57
N ASN A 4 11.71 13.93 17.80
CA ASN A 4 10.93 13.46 18.94
C ASN A 4 10.32 14.68 19.63
N THR A 5 9.01 14.67 19.83
CA THR A 5 8.30 15.81 20.41
C THR A 5 8.56 15.98 21.91
N GLY A 6 9.15 14.99 22.59
CA GLY A 6 9.60 15.06 23.98
C GLY A 6 8.51 15.47 24.96
N GLY A 7 7.27 15.09 24.69
CA GLY A 7 6.10 15.46 25.50
C GLY A 7 5.56 16.88 25.23
N ALA A 8 5.91 17.53 24.11
CA ALA A 8 5.35 18.82 23.70
C ALA A 8 4.62 18.73 22.35
N ASN A 9 3.40 19.24 22.26
CA ASN A 9 2.68 19.29 20.97
C ASN A 9 3.35 20.28 20.01
N LEU A 10 3.66 19.86 18.78
CA LEU A 10 3.99 20.81 17.71
C LEU A 10 2.71 21.51 17.24
N THR A 11 2.79 22.81 16.97
CA THR A 11 1.63 23.56 16.48
C THR A 11 1.99 24.33 15.22
N ALA A 12 1.25 24.08 14.15
CA ALA A 12 1.23 24.91 12.95
C ALA A 12 0.06 25.90 13.06
N SER A 13 0.38 27.18 13.23
CA SER A 13 -0.60 28.27 13.38
C SER A 13 -0.17 29.46 12.54
N ASN A 14 -0.54 29.44 11.26
CA ASN A 14 -0.30 30.53 10.33
C ASN A 14 -1.54 30.75 9.45
N THR A 15 -2.04 32.00 9.43
CA THR A 15 -3.18 32.44 8.60
C THR A 15 -2.76 32.93 7.21
N THR A 16 -1.46 32.90 6.89
CA THR A 16 -0.93 33.22 5.57
C THR A 16 -0.82 31.97 4.69
N THR A 17 -0.68 32.14 3.37
CA THR A 17 -0.50 31.03 2.40
C THR A 17 0.87 30.32 2.51
N ALA A 18 1.62 30.54 3.60
CA ALA A 18 2.94 29.95 3.76
C ALA A 18 2.81 28.50 4.23
N GLU A 19 3.46 27.61 3.49
CA GLU A 19 3.45 26.17 3.69
C GLU A 19 4.68 25.71 4.48
N LEU A 20 4.47 24.81 5.45
CA LEU A 20 5.55 24.10 6.13
C LEU A 20 5.74 22.72 5.50
N VAL A 21 6.88 22.49 4.85
CA VAL A 21 7.20 21.20 4.22
C VAL A 21 8.24 20.45 5.04
N ILE A 22 7.93 19.23 5.48
CA ILE A 22 8.81 18.35 6.25
C ILE A 22 8.96 17.03 5.50
N GLN A 23 10.19 16.55 5.32
CA GLN A 23 10.43 15.37 4.48
C GLN A 23 11.52 14.44 5.03
N ASN A 24 11.46 13.17 4.62
CA ASN A 24 12.51 12.17 4.77
C ASN A 24 12.94 11.94 6.23
N GLY A 25 11.99 11.58 7.08
CA GLY A 25 12.25 11.45 8.51
C GLY A 25 11.15 10.77 9.31
N ILE A 26 11.35 10.82 10.62
CA ILE A 26 10.41 10.31 11.62
C ILE A 26 9.97 11.50 12.47
N LEU A 27 8.67 11.65 12.66
CA LEU A 27 8.09 12.48 13.71
C LEU A 27 7.39 11.53 14.69
N GLU A 28 7.84 11.53 15.93
CA GLU A 28 7.34 10.61 16.94
C GLU A 28 7.14 11.29 18.30
N SER A 29 6.24 10.70 19.09
CA SER A 29 6.00 11.01 20.50
C SER A 29 6.40 9.80 21.35
N ASP A 30 6.45 9.96 22.66
CA ASP A 30 6.66 8.89 23.64
C ASP A 30 5.32 8.28 24.13
N GLU A 31 4.32 8.21 23.25
CA GLU A 31 2.93 7.84 23.58
C GLU A 31 2.27 8.74 24.65
N THR A 32 2.74 9.97 24.87
CA THR A 32 2.15 10.87 25.88
C THR A 32 1.42 12.08 25.32
N GLN A 33 1.66 12.44 24.05
CA GLN A 33 1.15 13.66 23.44
C GLN A 33 0.83 13.50 21.96
N ARG A 34 0.05 14.46 21.45
CA ARG A 34 -0.20 14.59 20.02
C ARG A 34 1.10 14.91 19.28
N LEU A 35 1.25 14.43 18.04
CA LEU A 35 2.40 14.82 17.21
C LEU A 35 2.29 16.28 16.75
N MET A 36 1.14 16.68 16.20
CA MET A 36 0.93 18.05 15.73
C MET A 36 -0.54 18.52 15.77
N LEU A 37 -0.74 19.76 16.21
CA LEU A 37 -1.97 20.54 16.02
C LEU A 37 -1.82 21.49 14.82
N ILE A 38 -2.82 21.55 13.95
CA ILE A 38 -2.84 22.43 12.78
C ILE A 38 -4.06 23.36 12.91
N ASN A 39 -3.83 24.64 13.23
CA ASN A 39 -4.88 25.59 13.63
C ASN A 39 -4.53 27.08 13.40
N PRO A 40 -5.15 27.74 12.41
CA PRO A 40 -5.09 27.29 11.01
C PRO A 40 -3.63 27.23 10.59
N GLY A 41 -3.25 26.31 9.71
CA GLY A 41 -1.90 26.23 9.15
C GLY A 41 -1.87 25.27 7.97
N ASN A 42 -0.91 25.41 7.07
CA ASN A 42 -0.72 24.50 5.94
C ASN A 42 0.59 23.73 6.11
N VAL A 43 0.50 22.40 6.22
CA VAL A 43 1.63 21.51 6.46
C VAL A 43 1.64 20.36 5.45
N ILE A 44 2.81 20.13 4.85
CA ILE A 44 3.07 18.97 3.98
C ILE A 44 4.13 18.07 4.62
N PHE A 45 3.81 16.79 4.75
CA PHE A 45 4.76 15.74 5.08
C PHE A 45 5.01 14.83 3.87
N GLN A 46 6.28 14.61 3.51
CA GLN A 46 6.66 13.72 2.40
C GLN A 46 7.68 12.66 2.83
N ASN A 47 7.43 11.39 2.54
CA ASN A 47 8.30 10.29 2.94
C ASN A 47 8.55 10.26 4.46
N MET A 48 7.48 10.48 5.24
CA MET A 48 7.55 10.60 6.70
C MET A 48 6.97 9.37 7.38
N ARG A 49 7.59 9.01 8.51
CA ARG A 49 7.01 8.09 9.50
C ARG A 49 6.45 8.91 10.65
N LEU A 50 5.16 8.80 10.91
CA LEU A 50 4.42 9.62 11.85
C LEU A 50 3.78 8.72 12.90
N GLN A 51 4.40 8.60 14.06
CA GLN A 51 4.13 7.47 14.95
C GLN A 51 4.07 7.83 16.42
N ASP A 52 3.44 6.95 17.20
CA ASP A 52 3.50 6.95 18.65
C ASP A 52 2.90 8.23 19.30
N GLY A 53 2.00 8.91 18.58
CA GLY A 53 1.19 10.01 19.09
C GLY A 53 0.05 9.52 19.97
N PHE A 54 -0.21 10.23 21.07
CA PHE A 54 -1.30 9.94 22.01
C PHE A 54 -2.01 11.21 22.46
N ALA A 55 -3.31 11.32 22.16
CA ALA A 55 -4.17 12.39 22.67
C ALA A 55 -5.63 11.96 22.60
N ALA A 56 -6.50 12.54 23.43
CA ALA A 56 -7.95 12.30 23.32
C ALA A 56 -8.45 12.59 21.90
N ASP A 57 -8.05 13.73 21.35
CA ASP A 57 -8.40 14.20 20.02
C ASP A 57 -7.19 14.14 19.08
N GLY A 58 -7.26 13.40 17.98
CA GLY A 58 -6.22 13.41 16.96
C GLY A 58 -4.87 12.95 17.50
N GLY A 59 -4.73 11.68 17.89
CA GLY A 59 -3.53 11.15 18.55
C GLY A 59 -2.23 11.43 17.79
N GLY A 60 -2.24 11.18 16.48
CA GLY A 60 -1.20 11.67 15.58
C GLY A 60 -1.38 13.16 15.34
N PHE A 61 -2.40 13.52 14.55
CA PHE A 61 -2.67 14.89 14.14
C PHE A 61 -4.10 15.33 14.42
N TYR A 62 -4.23 16.61 14.77
CA TYR A 62 -5.52 17.28 14.88
C TYR A 62 -5.54 18.52 14.00
N ILE A 63 -6.42 18.51 13.01
CA ILE A 63 -6.60 19.58 12.04
C ILE A 63 -7.88 20.32 12.42
N GLN A 64 -7.82 21.64 12.59
CA GLN A 64 -9.02 22.42 12.88
C GLN A 64 -9.01 23.82 12.28
N ASP A 65 -10.18 24.45 12.27
CA ASP A 65 -10.37 25.87 11.95
C ASP A 65 -9.79 26.29 10.58
N GLY A 66 -9.92 25.42 9.56
CA GLY A 66 -9.37 25.65 8.22
C GLY A 66 -7.90 25.27 8.05
N GLY A 67 -7.32 24.52 9.00
CA GLY A 67 -6.01 23.89 8.82
C GLY A 67 -5.98 22.92 7.63
N GLU A 68 -4.80 22.79 7.01
CA GLU A 68 -4.55 21.96 5.84
C GLU A 68 -3.36 21.02 6.12
N LEU A 69 -3.59 19.72 5.92
CA LEU A 69 -2.56 18.70 6.03
C LEU A 69 -2.48 17.89 4.72
N THR A 70 -1.29 17.82 4.15
CA THR A 70 -0.98 16.94 3.02
C THR A 70 0.04 15.89 3.43
N LEU A 71 -0.30 14.61 3.22
CA LEU A 71 0.60 13.47 3.40
C LEU A 71 0.90 12.82 2.06
N ILE A 72 2.18 12.76 1.70
CA ILE A 72 2.66 12.15 0.45
C ILE A 72 3.67 11.06 0.80
N ASN A 73 3.51 9.86 0.23
CA ASN A 73 4.43 8.75 0.40
C ASN A 73 4.74 8.44 1.88
N SER A 74 3.79 8.71 2.79
CA SER A 74 4.02 8.72 4.23
C SER A 74 3.22 7.64 4.94
N ILE A 75 3.68 7.26 6.13
CA ILE A 75 3.05 6.26 6.99
C ILE A 75 2.67 6.88 8.33
N MET A 76 1.40 6.70 8.75
CA MET A 76 0.96 6.97 10.13
C MET A 76 0.68 5.66 10.87
N THR A 77 1.38 5.42 11.99
CA THR A 77 1.34 4.13 12.71
C THR A 77 1.42 4.25 14.22
N ASN A 78 0.77 3.34 14.95
CA ASN A 78 0.78 3.27 16.42
C ASN A 78 0.40 4.60 17.09
N ASN A 79 -0.42 5.41 16.44
CA ASN A 79 -1.04 6.56 17.09
C ASN A 79 -2.31 6.09 17.80
N ARG A 80 -2.61 6.72 18.93
CA ARG A 80 -3.70 6.34 19.82
C ARG A 80 -4.50 7.56 20.26
N GLY A 81 -5.81 7.37 20.41
CA GLY A 81 -6.65 8.43 20.95
C GLY A 81 -8.04 7.98 21.34
N GLU A 82 -8.88 8.92 21.76
CA GLU A 82 -10.31 8.66 21.95
C GLU A 82 -11.05 8.84 20.62
N LEU A 83 -10.69 9.89 19.89
CA LEU A 83 -11.26 10.36 18.62
C LEU A 83 -10.16 10.55 17.58
N GLY A 84 -10.25 9.87 16.43
CA GLY A 84 -9.30 10.05 15.32
C GLY A 84 -7.87 9.70 15.69
N ALA A 85 -7.55 8.43 15.89
CA ALA A 85 -6.26 8.08 16.50
C ALA A 85 -5.06 8.47 15.63
N ALA A 86 -5.07 8.18 14.33
CA ALA A 86 -4.05 8.76 13.45
C ALA A 86 -4.34 10.24 13.20
N ILE A 87 -5.56 10.55 12.75
CA ILE A 87 -5.95 11.92 12.42
C ILE A 87 -7.39 12.19 12.85
N GLN A 88 -7.59 13.33 13.52
CA GLN A 88 -8.89 13.98 13.61
C GLN A 88 -8.89 15.23 12.74
N ASN A 89 -9.87 15.35 11.86
CA ASN A 89 -10.08 16.49 11.00
C ASN A 89 -11.39 17.20 11.36
N ARG A 90 -11.31 18.36 12.01
CA ARG A 90 -12.45 19.13 12.49
C ARG A 90 -12.58 20.45 11.76
N SER A 91 -13.39 20.49 10.71
CA SER A 91 -13.49 21.68 9.84
C SER A 91 -12.16 22.11 9.21
N GLY A 92 -11.28 21.15 8.91
CA GLY A 92 -10.05 21.36 8.15
C GLY A 92 -10.03 20.55 6.84
N THR A 93 -8.87 20.51 6.19
CA THR A 93 -8.63 19.76 4.96
C THR A 93 -7.47 18.78 5.12
N LEU A 94 -7.72 17.53 4.74
CA LEU A 94 -6.75 16.44 4.73
C LEU A 94 -6.63 15.87 3.33
N THR A 95 -5.40 15.78 2.82
CA THR A 95 -5.08 15.12 1.56
C THR A 95 -4.04 14.02 1.78
N LEU A 96 -4.35 12.80 1.33
CA LEU A 96 -3.44 11.67 1.32
C LEU A 96 -3.17 11.26 -0.13
N THR A 97 -1.90 11.16 -0.48
CA THR A 97 -1.46 10.61 -1.76
C THR A 97 -0.39 9.55 -1.51
N ASN A 98 -0.55 8.36 -2.09
CA ASN A 98 0.43 7.28 -1.96
C ASN A 98 0.83 7.00 -0.50
N SER A 99 -0.10 7.16 0.44
CA SER A 99 0.20 7.09 1.87
C SER A 99 -0.51 5.93 2.51
N THR A 100 0.04 5.46 3.62
CA THR A 100 -0.56 4.40 4.44
C THR A 100 -0.92 4.92 5.82
N ILE A 101 -2.10 4.56 6.31
CA ILE A 101 -2.49 4.73 7.72
C ILE A 101 -2.77 3.34 8.27
N SER A 102 -1.93 2.87 9.20
CA SER A 102 -2.06 1.49 9.68
C SER A 102 -1.70 1.30 11.14
N GLY A 103 -2.41 0.42 11.83
CA GLY A 103 -2.10 0.09 13.23
C GLY A 103 -2.37 1.22 14.22
N ASN A 104 -3.35 2.09 13.95
CA ASN A 104 -3.76 3.17 14.86
C ASN A 104 -5.04 2.77 15.62
N THR A 105 -5.16 3.19 16.88
CA THR A 105 -6.24 2.73 17.78
C THR A 105 -6.96 3.89 18.43
N ALA A 106 -8.23 4.09 18.07
CA ALA A 106 -9.15 5.01 18.75
C ALA A 106 -10.11 4.23 19.65
N GLU A 107 -10.51 4.81 20.79
CA GLU A 107 -11.54 4.20 21.63
C GLU A 107 -12.93 4.30 20.99
N SER A 108 -13.29 5.45 20.42
CA SER A 108 -14.66 5.71 19.95
C SER A 108 -14.77 5.77 18.43
N TYR A 109 -14.19 6.78 17.80
CA TYR A 109 -14.44 7.10 16.39
C TYR A 109 -13.16 7.19 15.58
N GLY A 110 -13.12 6.56 14.41
CA GLY A 110 -12.05 6.76 13.42
C GLY A 110 -10.70 6.26 13.90
N GLY A 111 -10.46 4.95 13.82
CA GLY A 111 -9.16 4.37 14.20
C GLY A 111 -8.04 4.93 13.33
N GLY A 112 -8.27 5.01 12.02
CA GLY A 112 -7.43 5.78 11.11
C GLY A 112 -7.79 7.26 11.15
N ILE A 113 -8.94 7.60 10.57
CA ILE A 113 -9.37 8.98 10.36
C ILE A 113 -10.75 9.19 11.00
N TYR A 114 -10.86 10.22 11.84
CA TYR A 114 -12.14 10.81 12.21
C TYR A 114 -12.32 12.15 11.49
N ASN A 115 -13.35 12.26 10.64
CA ASN A 115 -13.69 13.48 9.94
C ASN A 115 -14.98 14.10 10.50
N ASP A 116 -14.84 15.23 11.20
CA ASP A 116 -15.91 16.02 11.80
C ASP A 116 -16.06 17.35 11.04
N SER A 117 -17.09 17.48 10.21
CA SER A 117 -17.32 18.69 9.39
C SER A 117 -16.14 19.13 8.50
N GLY A 118 -15.14 18.27 8.26
CA GLY A 118 -13.97 18.55 7.45
C GLY A 118 -14.03 17.94 6.04
N THR A 119 -12.98 18.17 5.26
CA THR A 119 -12.81 17.57 3.92
C THR A 119 -11.59 16.65 3.90
N VAL A 120 -11.78 15.42 3.43
CA VAL A 120 -10.75 14.40 3.30
C VAL A 120 -10.69 13.93 1.85
N THR A 121 -9.49 13.85 1.28
CA THR A 121 -9.25 13.28 -0.05
C THR A 121 -8.16 12.22 0.02
N LEU A 122 -8.46 11.02 -0.47
CA LEU A 122 -7.51 9.92 -0.61
C LEU A 122 -7.31 9.59 -2.08
N THR A 123 -6.04 9.53 -2.48
CA THR A 123 -5.62 9.08 -3.81
C THR A 123 -4.53 8.03 -3.65
N ASN A 124 -4.70 6.87 -4.29
CA ASN A 124 -3.71 5.79 -4.27
C ASN A 124 -3.23 5.48 -2.84
N SER A 125 -4.12 5.43 -1.85
CA SER A 125 -3.73 5.32 -0.43
C SER A 125 -4.31 4.06 0.20
N THR A 126 -3.73 3.62 1.31
CA THR A 126 -4.15 2.40 2.01
C THR A 126 -4.41 2.68 3.48
N ILE A 127 -5.63 2.43 3.95
CA ILE A 127 -6.02 2.48 5.36
C ILE A 127 -6.31 1.05 5.83
N SER A 128 -5.53 0.53 6.78
CA SER A 128 -5.69 -0.86 7.20
C SER A 128 -5.29 -1.10 8.65
N SER A 129 -5.76 -2.18 9.25
CA SER A 129 -5.33 -2.61 10.60
C SER A 129 -5.51 -1.53 11.67
N ASN A 130 -6.44 -0.60 11.47
CA ASN A 130 -6.80 0.40 12.47
C ASN A 130 -7.98 -0.12 13.30
N SER A 131 -8.20 0.46 14.47
CA SER A 131 -9.15 -0.02 15.46
C SER A 131 -9.99 1.14 16.00
N ALA A 132 -11.31 1.03 15.93
CA ALA A 132 -12.24 1.90 16.67
C ALA A 132 -13.61 1.23 16.82
N ASN A 133 -14.41 1.66 17.80
CA ASN A 133 -15.78 1.17 17.94
C ASN A 133 -16.66 1.56 16.73
N PHE A 134 -16.42 2.73 16.15
CA PHE A 134 -17.13 3.21 14.96
C PHE A 134 -16.13 3.69 13.91
N GLY A 135 -16.15 3.07 12.73
CA GLY A 135 -15.23 3.37 11.63
C GLY A 135 -13.77 3.08 12.03
N GLY A 136 -13.39 1.80 12.02
CA GLY A 136 -12.01 1.40 12.26
C GLY A 136 -11.05 2.10 11.30
N GLY A 137 -11.41 2.16 10.02
CA GLY A 137 -10.66 2.90 9.01
C GLY A 137 -11.01 4.39 9.05
N ILE A 138 -12.22 4.72 8.62
CA ILE A 138 -12.74 6.08 8.53
C ILE A 138 -14.08 6.19 9.26
N TYR A 139 -14.21 7.16 10.16
CA TYR A 139 -15.52 7.64 10.62
C TYR A 139 -15.76 9.04 10.05
N ASN A 140 -16.77 9.19 9.20
CA ASN A 140 -17.14 10.48 8.60
C ASN A 140 -18.49 10.94 9.15
N ASP A 141 -18.49 11.93 10.03
CA ASP A 141 -19.71 12.34 10.73
C ASP A 141 -20.59 13.28 9.91
N SER A 142 -20.08 14.47 9.65
CA SER A 142 -20.77 15.58 8.98
C SER A 142 -19.89 16.22 7.89
N GLY A 143 -18.72 15.62 7.62
CA GLY A 143 -17.79 16.07 6.59
C GLY A 143 -17.94 15.35 5.26
N THR A 144 -16.98 15.60 4.38
CA THR A 144 -16.87 14.97 3.06
C THR A 144 -15.59 14.14 2.94
N VAL A 145 -15.72 12.94 2.39
CA VAL A 145 -14.58 12.08 2.04
C VAL A 145 -14.66 11.80 0.54
N THR A 146 -13.54 11.99 -0.16
CA THR A 146 -13.39 11.59 -1.57
C THR A 146 -12.33 10.52 -1.69
N LEU A 147 -12.67 9.40 -2.32
CA LEU A 147 -11.80 8.25 -2.51
C LEU A 147 -11.49 8.07 -4.01
N THR A 148 -10.21 7.91 -4.34
CA THR A 148 -9.75 7.56 -5.70
C THR A 148 -8.68 6.49 -5.57
N ASN A 149 -8.84 5.36 -6.27
CA ASN A 149 -7.82 4.32 -6.36
C ASN A 149 -7.28 3.83 -5.00
N SER A 150 -8.10 3.85 -3.94
CA SER A 150 -7.64 3.64 -2.57
C SER A 150 -8.21 2.38 -1.94
N ILE A 151 -7.47 1.80 -1.00
CA ILE A 151 -7.86 0.61 -0.24
C ILE A 151 -8.20 1.04 1.19
N ILE A 152 -9.38 0.65 1.67
CA ILE A 152 -9.76 0.71 3.08
C ILE A 152 -10.13 -0.70 3.48
N ALA A 153 -9.26 -1.39 4.22
CA ALA A 153 -9.44 -2.83 4.40
C ALA A 153 -8.83 -3.35 5.70
N HIS A 154 -9.40 -4.45 6.22
CA HIS A 154 -8.82 -5.23 7.34
C HIS A 154 -8.64 -4.40 8.62
N GLN A 155 -9.63 -3.63 9.03
CA GLN A 155 -9.62 -3.01 10.35
C GLN A 155 -9.69 -4.09 11.44
N THR A 156 -9.01 -3.90 12.57
CA THR A 156 -9.01 -4.88 13.66
C THR A 156 -10.26 -4.80 14.53
N LEU A 157 -10.91 -3.64 14.54
CA LEU A 157 -12.22 -3.40 15.15
C LEU A 157 -12.91 -2.27 14.40
N GLY A 158 -14.23 -2.39 14.26
CA GLY A 158 -15.06 -1.43 13.54
C GLY A 158 -15.04 -1.68 12.03
N ALA A 159 -15.98 -1.02 11.35
CA ALA A 159 -16.12 -1.07 9.89
C ALA A 159 -14.97 -0.37 9.17
N ASP A 160 -14.75 -0.67 7.89
CA ASP A 160 -13.84 0.10 7.02
C ASP A 160 -14.24 1.57 6.98
N CYS A 161 -15.53 1.85 6.76
CA CYS A 161 -16.12 3.18 6.82
C CYS A 161 -17.38 3.23 7.70
N SER A 162 -17.63 4.36 8.35
CA SER A 162 -18.86 4.59 9.13
C SER A 162 -19.18 6.08 9.25
N GLY A 163 -20.31 6.39 9.90
CA GLY A 163 -20.83 7.74 10.11
C GLY A 163 -21.89 8.16 9.08
N SER A 164 -22.43 9.37 9.25
CA SER A 164 -23.51 9.91 8.40
C SER A 164 -23.05 10.82 7.27
N GLY A 165 -21.77 11.16 7.21
CA GLY A 165 -21.21 12.08 6.24
C GLY A 165 -21.06 11.44 4.87
N LEU A 166 -21.03 12.26 3.83
CA LEU A 166 -20.93 11.79 2.45
C LEU A 166 -19.53 11.23 2.14
N ILE A 167 -19.49 9.99 1.67
CA ILE A 167 -18.33 9.39 1.02
C ILE A 167 -18.61 9.35 -0.49
N THR A 168 -17.74 10.00 -1.26
CA THR A 168 -17.78 10.03 -2.71
C THR A 168 -16.65 9.19 -3.27
N SER A 169 -16.97 8.25 -4.16
CA SER A 169 -15.98 7.51 -4.93
C SER A 169 -15.77 8.16 -6.30
N ASN A 170 -14.52 8.35 -6.69
CA ASN A 170 -14.12 8.67 -8.07
C ASN A 170 -13.78 7.42 -8.88
N GLY A 171 -14.01 6.23 -8.32
CA GLY A 171 -13.76 4.94 -8.95
C GLY A 171 -12.49 4.24 -8.47
N TYR A 172 -12.42 2.95 -8.82
CA TYR A 172 -11.31 2.04 -8.55
C TYR A 172 -10.89 1.97 -7.09
N ASN A 173 -11.82 2.14 -6.14
CA ASN A 173 -11.53 1.94 -4.72
C ASN A 173 -11.85 0.49 -4.31
N LEU A 174 -11.20 0.00 -3.26
CA LEU A 174 -11.51 -1.29 -2.64
C LEU A 174 -11.83 -1.07 -1.17
N ASP A 175 -12.97 -1.61 -0.73
CA ASP A 175 -13.26 -1.79 0.70
C ASP A 175 -13.60 -3.24 1.03
N SER A 176 -13.12 -3.73 2.17
CA SER A 176 -13.14 -5.17 2.48
C SER A 176 -14.43 -5.67 3.11
N ASP A 177 -15.28 -4.78 3.62
CA ASP A 177 -16.55 -5.13 4.28
C ASP A 177 -17.79 -4.41 3.71
N GLY A 178 -17.63 -3.68 2.60
CA GLY A 178 -18.71 -3.03 1.86
C GLY A 178 -19.30 -1.78 2.54
N THR A 179 -18.73 -1.36 3.67
CA THR A 179 -19.26 -0.27 4.49
C THR A 179 -18.94 1.12 3.95
N CYS A 180 -18.03 1.24 2.98
CA CYS A 180 -17.70 2.52 2.35
C CYS A 180 -18.71 2.96 1.27
N GLY A 181 -19.70 2.12 0.94
CA GLY A 181 -20.75 2.48 -0.03
C GLY A 181 -20.25 2.65 -1.46
N LEU A 182 -19.15 1.97 -1.81
CA LEU A 182 -18.52 2.06 -3.11
C LEU A 182 -19.45 1.55 -4.22
N SER A 183 -19.56 2.32 -5.30
CA SER A 183 -20.53 2.06 -6.39
C SER A 183 -20.16 2.69 -7.74
N SER A 184 -18.99 3.32 -7.82
CA SER A 184 -18.47 3.93 -9.04
C SER A 184 -17.74 2.91 -9.91
N THR A 185 -17.32 3.35 -11.10
CA THR A 185 -16.59 2.49 -12.05
C THR A 185 -15.33 1.89 -11.42
N GLY A 186 -15.17 0.58 -11.55
CA GLY A 186 -14.00 -0.14 -11.07
C GLY A 186 -13.92 -0.31 -9.55
N ASP A 187 -14.89 0.21 -8.79
CA ASP A 187 -14.96 -0.02 -7.36
C ASP A 187 -15.18 -1.50 -7.03
N ILE A 188 -14.56 -1.95 -5.96
CA ILE A 188 -14.61 -3.32 -5.45
C ILE A 188 -15.12 -3.26 -4.01
N ALA A 189 -16.44 -3.30 -3.87
CA ALA A 189 -17.09 -3.36 -2.56
C ALA A 189 -17.09 -4.79 -2.01
N ASN A 190 -16.69 -4.96 -0.74
CA ASN A 190 -16.45 -6.27 -0.12
C ASN A 190 -15.34 -7.07 -0.84
N GLY A 191 -14.28 -6.39 -1.28
CA GLY A 191 -13.18 -6.98 -2.01
C GLY A 191 -12.16 -7.69 -1.12
N THR A 192 -11.43 -8.64 -1.70
CA THR A 192 -10.28 -9.28 -1.06
C THR A 192 -9.04 -8.40 -1.25
N ALA A 193 -8.65 -7.66 -0.22
CA ALA A 193 -7.47 -6.80 -0.31
C ALA A 193 -6.14 -7.60 -0.30
N ASP A 194 -6.10 -8.77 0.36
CA ASP A 194 -4.91 -9.64 0.53
C ASP A 194 -3.63 -8.85 0.90
N LEU A 195 -3.76 -7.93 1.87
CA LEU A 195 -2.66 -7.08 2.32
C LEU A 195 -1.61 -7.90 3.08
N GLN A 196 -0.36 -7.82 2.62
CA GLN A 196 0.78 -8.38 3.32
C GLN A 196 1.13 -7.56 4.58
N PRO A 197 1.86 -8.14 5.55
CA PRO A 197 2.27 -7.42 6.75
C PRO A 197 2.97 -6.09 6.44
N LEU A 198 2.69 -5.07 7.26
CA LEU A 198 3.27 -3.75 7.11
C LEU A 198 4.80 -3.82 7.21
N ALA A 199 5.50 -3.38 6.16
CA ALA A 199 6.96 -3.42 6.12
C ALA A 199 7.53 -2.30 5.26
N ILE A 200 8.75 -1.87 5.57
CA ILE A 200 9.55 -1.07 4.63
C ILE A 200 10.02 -2.00 3.52
N THR A 201 9.62 -1.71 2.28
CA THR A 201 10.03 -2.48 1.10
C THR A 201 10.72 -1.57 0.11
N ALA A 202 11.84 -2.04 -0.45
CA ALA A 202 12.61 -1.27 -1.42
C ALA A 202 11.75 -0.95 -2.67
N PRO A 203 11.94 0.22 -3.31
CA PRO A 203 12.95 1.25 -3.02
C PRO A 203 12.57 2.26 -1.92
N GLY A 204 11.39 2.15 -1.31
CA GLY A 204 10.84 3.13 -0.39
C GLY A 204 11.50 3.16 0.99
N THR A 205 11.28 4.26 1.71
CA THR A 205 11.76 4.48 3.10
C THR A 205 10.64 4.46 4.14
N THR A 206 9.38 4.48 3.69
CA THR A 206 8.18 4.38 4.53
C THR A 206 7.59 2.98 4.40
N ALA A 207 6.95 2.51 5.47
CA ALA A 207 6.36 1.18 5.48
C ALA A 207 4.99 1.23 4.79
N THR A 208 4.71 0.23 3.95
CA THR A 208 3.42 0.10 3.24
C THR A 208 2.99 -1.37 3.24
N HIS A 209 1.70 -1.61 3.08
CA HIS A 209 1.19 -2.95 2.83
C HIS A 209 1.43 -3.32 1.37
N ALA A 210 2.21 -4.37 1.11
CA ALA A 210 2.29 -4.95 -0.22
C ALA A 210 1.00 -5.71 -0.54
N LEU A 211 0.63 -5.75 -1.81
CA LEU A 211 -0.48 -6.58 -2.27
C LEU A 211 -0.03 -8.04 -2.39
N GLY A 212 -0.80 -8.94 -1.82
CA GLY A 212 -0.64 -10.38 -1.97
C GLY A 212 -1.16 -10.89 -3.32
N PRO A 213 -0.78 -12.11 -3.71
CA PRO A 213 -1.10 -12.66 -5.03
C PRO A 213 -2.59 -12.92 -5.28
N ASN A 214 -3.44 -12.91 -4.24
CA ASN A 214 -4.89 -13.09 -4.36
C ASN A 214 -5.66 -11.79 -4.17
N SER A 215 -4.99 -10.64 -4.22
CA SER A 215 -5.64 -9.35 -4.06
C SER A 215 -6.47 -9.00 -5.30
N ASP A 216 -7.72 -8.59 -5.08
CA ASP A 216 -8.60 -8.06 -6.12
C ASP A 216 -8.12 -6.67 -6.61
N ALA A 217 -7.16 -6.04 -5.91
CA ALA A 217 -6.59 -4.75 -6.26
C ALA A 217 -5.54 -4.79 -7.39
N LEU A 218 -5.16 -5.98 -7.86
CA LEU A 218 -4.05 -6.18 -8.80
C LEU A 218 -4.44 -5.90 -10.27
N ASP A 219 -3.69 -5.01 -10.93
CA ASP A 219 -3.72 -4.75 -12.37
C ASP A 219 -5.14 -4.45 -12.90
N VAL A 220 -5.91 -3.67 -12.15
CA VAL A 220 -7.33 -3.37 -12.46
C VAL A 220 -7.60 -1.96 -12.96
N ILE A 221 -6.67 -1.01 -12.75
CA ILE A 221 -6.89 0.40 -13.11
C ILE A 221 -6.36 0.69 -14.51
N PRO A 222 -7.22 0.94 -15.51
CA PRO A 222 -6.78 1.20 -16.87
C PRO A 222 -6.02 2.52 -16.96
N VAL A 223 -4.93 2.50 -17.71
CA VAL A 223 -4.17 3.71 -18.03
C VAL A 223 -4.89 4.47 -19.14
N VAL A 224 -5.41 5.65 -18.79
CA VAL A 224 -6.07 6.56 -19.73
C VAL A 224 -5.23 7.82 -19.85
N ASN A 225 -4.85 8.19 -21.08
CA ASN A 225 -3.98 9.34 -21.35
C ASN A 225 -2.65 9.34 -20.57
N GLY A 226 -2.12 8.15 -20.26
CA GLY A 226 -0.85 8.00 -19.54
C GLY A 226 -0.93 8.13 -18.01
N SER A 227 -2.13 8.11 -17.41
CA SER A 227 -2.32 8.11 -15.95
C SER A 227 -3.33 7.04 -15.53
N CYS A 228 -3.23 6.60 -14.27
CA CYS A 228 -4.12 5.63 -13.65
C CYS A 228 -5.46 6.26 -13.20
N ASN A 229 -6.01 7.25 -13.92
CA ASN A 229 -7.21 8.00 -13.51
C ASN A 229 -7.08 8.71 -12.13
N ASP A 230 -5.86 9.09 -11.75
CA ASP A 230 -5.50 9.58 -10.41
C ASP A 230 -4.91 11.00 -10.43
N SER A 231 -5.26 11.79 -11.43
CA SER A 231 -4.73 13.16 -11.60
C SER A 231 -3.20 13.19 -11.78
N GLY A 232 -2.62 12.13 -12.35
CA GLY A 232 -1.23 12.11 -12.82
C GLY A 232 -0.19 11.71 -11.77
N VAL A 233 -0.59 10.87 -10.80
CA VAL A 233 0.36 10.26 -9.88
C VAL A 233 1.16 9.19 -10.63
N ILE A 234 2.47 9.36 -10.73
CA ILE A 234 3.33 8.55 -11.61
C ILE A 234 4.06 7.42 -10.91
N ASP A 235 4.00 7.37 -9.58
CA ASP A 235 4.66 6.38 -8.75
C ASP A 235 3.77 5.93 -7.57
N ASP A 236 4.20 4.90 -6.85
CA ASP A 236 3.59 4.45 -5.60
C ASP A 236 4.32 5.03 -4.38
N GLN A 237 3.92 4.65 -3.16
CA GLN A 237 4.54 5.13 -1.91
C GLN A 237 6.06 4.96 -1.84
N ARG A 238 6.58 3.97 -2.56
CA ARG A 238 8.00 3.61 -2.53
C ARG A 238 8.79 4.34 -3.60
N GLY A 239 8.12 5.01 -4.55
CA GLY A 239 8.70 5.56 -5.75
C GLY A 239 8.78 4.54 -6.91
N VAL A 240 8.00 3.45 -6.88
CA VAL A 240 7.87 2.54 -8.02
C VAL A 240 6.92 3.14 -9.04
N ALA A 241 7.35 3.30 -10.28
CA ALA A 241 6.55 3.91 -11.34
C ALA A 241 5.24 3.15 -11.60
N ARG A 242 4.17 3.86 -11.93
CA ARG A 242 2.89 3.27 -12.36
C ARG A 242 2.68 3.42 -13.87
N PRO A 243 2.09 2.43 -14.55
CA PRO A 243 1.95 1.05 -14.09
C PRO A 243 3.28 0.28 -14.16
N GLN A 244 3.38 -0.85 -13.45
CA GLN A 244 4.43 -1.85 -13.68
C GLN A 244 4.00 -2.96 -14.66
N SER A 245 2.71 -3.01 -14.99
CA SER A 245 2.08 -3.88 -15.98
C SER A 245 1.34 -3.03 -17.03
N THR A 246 0.25 -3.55 -17.59
CA THR A 246 -0.64 -2.85 -18.51
C THR A 246 -1.67 -1.96 -17.79
N HIS A 247 -1.95 -2.22 -16.51
CA HIS A 247 -2.82 -1.45 -15.64
C HIS A 247 -2.08 -1.14 -14.32
N CYS A 248 -2.64 -0.21 -13.55
CA CYS A 248 -2.12 0.10 -12.22
C CYS A 248 -2.89 -0.68 -11.16
N ASP A 249 -2.27 -0.84 -9.99
CA ASP A 249 -2.90 -1.45 -8.82
C ASP A 249 -3.66 -0.40 -7.98
N ILE A 250 -4.72 -0.84 -7.31
CA ILE A 250 -5.42 -0.03 -6.31
C ILE A 250 -4.58 0.07 -5.03
N GLY A 251 -4.55 1.25 -4.40
CA GLY A 251 -3.91 1.48 -3.11
C GLY A 251 -2.52 2.08 -3.21
N ALA A 252 -1.76 2.09 -2.10
CA ALA A 252 -0.47 2.78 -1.99
C ALA A 252 0.72 2.03 -2.59
N PHE A 253 0.48 0.86 -3.18
CA PHE A 253 1.52 -0.06 -3.64
C PHE A 253 1.26 -0.48 -5.07
N GLU A 254 2.28 -0.37 -5.91
CA GLU A 254 2.30 -0.88 -7.28
C GLU A 254 3.21 -2.11 -7.35
N VAL A 255 2.63 -3.29 -7.54
CA VAL A 255 3.35 -4.55 -7.64
C VAL A 255 4.22 -4.56 -8.88
N ARG A 256 5.53 -4.73 -8.65
CA ARG A 256 6.49 -4.89 -9.73
C ARG A 256 6.26 -6.23 -10.42
N VAL A 257 6.15 -6.20 -11.74
CA VAL A 257 6.18 -7.40 -12.56
C VAL A 257 7.63 -7.68 -12.94
N GLY A 258 8.12 -8.87 -12.59
CA GLY A 258 9.38 -9.40 -13.08
C GLY A 258 9.13 -10.36 -14.25
N THR A 259 10.19 -10.77 -14.92
CA THR A 259 10.14 -11.82 -15.92
C THR A 259 11.01 -12.98 -15.49
N VAL A 260 10.51 -14.20 -15.66
CA VAL A 260 11.29 -15.44 -15.54
C VAL A 260 11.41 -16.05 -16.92
N THR A 261 12.65 -16.35 -17.33
CA THR A 261 12.91 -17.13 -18.54
C THR A 261 13.47 -18.49 -18.13
N LEU A 262 12.80 -19.58 -18.49
CA LEU A 262 13.31 -20.92 -18.18
C LEU A 262 14.02 -21.51 -19.41
N SER A 263 15.33 -21.73 -19.32
CA SER A 263 16.12 -22.35 -20.40
C SER A 263 16.61 -23.74 -20.00
N LYS A 264 16.22 -24.77 -20.75
CA LYS A 264 16.60 -26.16 -20.51
C LYS A 264 17.80 -26.54 -21.37
N THR A 265 18.86 -26.99 -20.71
CA THR A 265 19.98 -27.68 -21.36
C THR A 265 19.81 -29.18 -21.20
N VAL A 266 19.99 -29.94 -22.28
CA VAL A 266 19.90 -31.41 -22.30
C VAL A 266 21.25 -31.98 -22.69
N ILE A 267 21.73 -32.95 -21.92
CA ILE A 267 22.98 -33.68 -22.21
C ILE A 267 22.59 -35.07 -22.72
N ASN A 268 22.93 -35.35 -23.98
CA ASN A 268 22.63 -36.62 -24.67
C ASN A 268 23.89 -37.49 -24.78
N ASP A 269 24.56 -37.76 -23.65
CA ASP A 269 25.88 -38.41 -23.60
C ASP A 269 25.85 -39.95 -23.75
N ASN A 270 24.66 -40.55 -23.73
CA ASN A 270 24.46 -42.00 -23.85
C ASN A 270 23.51 -42.38 -25.01
N GLY A 271 23.57 -41.63 -26.13
CA GLY A 271 22.77 -41.91 -27.32
C GLY A 271 21.32 -41.42 -27.26
N GLY A 272 21.01 -40.51 -26.33
CA GLY A 272 19.70 -39.86 -26.24
C GLY A 272 19.40 -38.91 -27.41
N THR A 273 18.12 -38.65 -27.66
CA THR A 273 17.65 -37.74 -28.73
C THR A 273 16.65 -36.69 -28.22
N ALA A 274 16.47 -36.54 -26.91
CA ALA A 274 15.48 -35.61 -26.37
C ALA A 274 15.91 -34.15 -26.62
N GLY A 275 14.95 -33.33 -26.99
CA GLY A 275 15.08 -31.88 -27.08
C GLY A 275 14.72 -31.19 -25.77
N SER A 276 15.02 -29.89 -25.69
CA SER A 276 14.81 -29.06 -24.48
C SER A 276 13.35 -28.98 -24.03
N ASN A 277 12.39 -29.21 -24.92
CA ASN A 277 10.95 -29.08 -24.64
C ASN A 277 10.28 -30.41 -24.29
N ASP A 278 11.01 -31.53 -24.30
CA ASP A 278 10.45 -32.86 -24.01
C ASP A 278 10.27 -33.13 -22.51
N PHE A 279 10.67 -32.19 -21.66
CA PHE A 279 10.75 -32.35 -20.20
C PHE A 279 9.57 -31.73 -19.43
N GLY A 280 8.57 -31.18 -20.12
CA GLY A 280 7.37 -30.62 -19.50
C GLY A 280 7.71 -29.50 -18.51
N LEU A 281 8.32 -28.43 -19.00
CA LEU A 281 8.75 -27.30 -18.18
C LEU A 281 7.54 -26.46 -17.73
N SER A 282 7.58 -25.92 -16.50
CA SER A 282 6.58 -24.97 -16.03
C SER A 282 7.15 -23.87 -15.12
N ILE A 283 6.53 -22.69 -15.20
CA ILE A 283 6.72 -21.56 -14.29
C ILE A 283 5.40 -21.38 -13.52
N GLY A 284 5.42 -21.69 -12.23
CA GLY A 284 4.20 -21.89 -11.45
C GLY A 284 3.35 -23.01 -12.03
N ALA A 285 2.06 -22.74 -12.22
CA ALA A 285 1.12 -23.66 -12.86
C ALA A 285 1.13 -23.58 -14.40
N THR A 286 1.90 -22.67 -14.99
CA THR A 286 1.88 -22.39 -16.43
C THR A 286 2.95 -23.22 -17.16
N PRO A 287 2.58 -24.13 -18.08
CA PRO A 287 3.54 -24.82 -18.93
C PRO A 287 4.24 -23.85 -19.88
N VAL A 288 5.54 -24.06 -20.08
CA VAL A 288 6.37 -23.21 -20.96
C VAL A 288 7.31 -24.06 -21.82
N ASN A 289 7.78 -23.53 -22.95
CA ASN A 289 8.92 -24.11 -23.66
C ASN A 289 10.24 -23.52 -23.14
N SER A 290 11.34 -24.20 -23.44
CA SER A 290 12.67 -23.68 -23.14
C SER A 290 12.92 -22.37 -23.91
N GLY A 291 13.26 -21.32 -23.18
CA GLY A 291 13.49 -19.98 -23.70
C GLY A 291 12.26 -19.06 -23.65
N ASP A 292 11.08 -19.60 -23.34
CA ASP A 292 9.88 -18.79 -23.12
C ASP A 292 10.06 -17.93 -21.86
N THR A 293 9.53 -16.72 -21.92
CA THR A 293 9.57 -15.75 -20.83
C THR A 293 8.16 -15.52 -20.29
N LEU A 294 8.00 -15.61 -18.98
CA LEU A 294 6.72 -15.36 -18.31
C LEU A 294 6.83 -14.16 -17.37
N ALA A 295 5.88 -13.24 -17.49
CA ALA A 295 5.67 -12.18 -16.52
C ALA A 295 5.15 -12.78 -15.21
N VAL A 296 5.77 -12.42 -14.10
CA VAL A 296 5.46 -12.95 -12.78
C VAL A 296 5.53 -11.84 -11.74
N MET A 297 4.70 -11.95 -10.70
CA MET A 297 4.70 -10.97 -9.62
C MET A 297 6.00 -11.04 -8.82
N ALA A 298 6.67 -9.91 -8.65
CA ALA A 298 7.87 -9.83 -7.82
C ALA A 298 7.54 -10.12 -6.36
N ASN A 299 8.51 -10.66 -5.62
CA ASN A 299 8.40 -11.07 -4.22
C ASN A 299 7.38 -12.19 -3.91
N THR A 300 6.73 -12.76 -4.91
CA THR A 300 5.93 -13.99 -4.76
C THR A 300 6.81 -15.21 -5.02
N PRO A 301 6.82 -16.24 -4.14
CA PRO A 301 7.47 -17.51 -4.44
C PRO A 301 6.83 -18.19 -5.65
N ILE A 302 7.64 -18.52 -6.65
CA ILE A 302 7.25 -19.17 -7.90
C ILE A 302 7.94 -20.52 -7.96
N VAL A 303 7.15 -21.58 -8.09
CA VAL A 303 7.68 -22.93 -8.30
C VAL A 303 8.16 -23.06 -9.74
N LEU A 304 9.40 -23.50 -9.94
CA LEU A 304 9.95 -23.85 -11.25
C LEU A 304 10.03 -25.37 -11.31
N ASN A 305 9.45 -25.97 -12.35
CA ASN A 305 9.35 -27.43 -12.43
C ASN A 305 9.76 -27.96 -13.82
N GLU A 306 10.19 -29.21 -13.81
CA GLU A 306 10.21 -30.07 -14.99
C GLU A 306 9.58 -31.42 -14.62
N ALA A 307 8.69 -31.93 -15.47
CA ALA A 307 8.06 -33.24 -15.27
C ALA A 307 9.08 -34.40 -15.36
N GLY A 308 10.24 -34.14 -15.96
CA GLY A 308 11.27 -35.14 -16.23
C GLY A 308 10.91 -36.02 -17.43
N LEU A 309 11.88 -36.84 -17.87
CA LEU A 309 11.72 -37.76 -18.98
C LEU A 309 12.43 -39.08 -18.65
N ALA A 310 11.78 -40.22 -18.92
CA ALA A 310 12.36 -41.53 -18.63
C ALA A 310 13.72 -41.69 -19.34
N GLY A 311 14.73 -42.16 -18.60
CA GLY A 311 16.11 -42.28 -19.09
C GLY A 311 16.96 -41.02 -18.93
N TYR A 312 16.39 -39.92 -18.42
CA TYR A 312 17.12 -38.70 -18.08
C TYR A 312 17.05 -38.42 -16.58
N ALA A 313 18.13 -37.86 -16.05
CA ALA A 313 18.21 -37.43 -14.65
C ALA A 313 18.23 -35.90 -14.56
N PHE A 314 17.47 -35.35 -13.63
CA PHE A 314 17.58 -33.94 -13.27
C PHE A 314 18.94 -33.67 -12.63
N VAL A 315 19.58 -32.57 -13.03
CA VAL A 315 20.88 -32.15 -12.50
C VAL A 315 20.69 -31.00 -11.51
N SER A 316 20.23 -29.85 -11.99
CA SER A 316 20.04 -28.65 -11.19
C SER A 316 19.24 -27.60 -11.95
N ILE A 317 18.57 -26.70 -11.22
CA ILE A 317 18.14 -25.38 -11.73
C ILE A 317 19.08 -24.34 -11.14
N THR A 318 19.60 -23.44 -11.97
CA THR A 318 20.51 -22.35 -11.57
C THR A 318 19.94 -21.01 -12.05
N GLY A 319 20.33 -19.90 -11.41
CA GLY A 319 19.97 -18.54 -11.86
C GLY A 319 21.21 -17.68 -12.14
N ASP A 320 21.02 -16.37 -12.34
CA ASP A 320 22.13 -15.44 -12.51
C ASP A 320 23.02 -15.35 -11.25
N ALA A 321 24.10 -14.55 -11.33
CA ALA A 321 25.05 -14.39 -10.22
C ALA A 321 24.44 -13.82 -8.92
N LYS A 322 23.20 -13.32 -8.96
CA LYS A 322 22.46 -12.80 -7.79
C LYS A 322 21.49 -13.83 -7.23
N CYS A 323 21.34 -14.99 -7.87
CA CYS A 323 20.59 -16.13 -7.37
C CYS A 323 21.51 -17.09 -6.59
N PRO A 324 20.98 -17.89 -5.66
CA PRO A 324 21.71 -19.02 -5.08
C PRO A 324 22.24 -19.97 -6.17
N ALA A 325 23.41 -20.56 -5.93
CA ALA A 325 24.10 -21.43 -6.90
C ALA A 325 23.28 -22.65 -7.36
N ALA A 326 22.29 -23.08 -6.55
CA ALA A 326 21.28 -24.04 -6.94
C ALA A 326 19.92 -23.58 -6.39
N LEU A 327 18.91 -23.52 -7.26
CA LEU A 327 17.54 -23.17 -6.91
C LEU A 327 16.79 -24.45 -6.57
N GLY A 328 16.26 -24.55 -5.35
CA GLY A 328 15.55 -25.73 -4.83
C GLY A 328 14.14 -25.94 -5.42
N GLY A 329 13.94 -25.62 -6.70
CA GLY A 329 12.63 -25.71 -7.37
C GLY A 329 11.66 -24.57 -7.04
N THR A 330 12.06 -23.58 -6.24
CA THR A 330 11.26 -22.38 -5.95
C THR A 330 12.13 -21.14 -5.97
N VAL A 331 11.61 -20.06 -6.52
CA VAL A 331 12.31 -18.78 -6.68
C VAL A 331 11.41 -17.65 -6.23
N THR A 332 11.97 -16.69 -5.49
CA THR A 332 11.31 -15.41 -5.23
C THR A 332 12.08 -14.32 -5.97
N LEU A 333 11.41 -13.61 -6.87
CA LEU A 333 12.04 -12.51 -7.61
C LEU A 333 12.25 -11.30 -6.69
N GLY A 334 13.52 -11.09 -6.29
CA GLY A 334 14.02 -9.91 -5.60
C GLY A 334 15.16 -9.25 -6.41
N ALA A 335 16.41 -9.39 -5.96
CA ALA A 335 17.60 -9.00 -6.72
C ALA A 335 18.05 -10.04 -7.77
N CYS A 336 17.52 -11.27 -7.68
CA CYS A 336 17.80 -12.41 -8.56
C CYS A 336 17.04 -12.26 -9.90
N ARG A 337 17.75 -12.46 -11.02
CA ARG A 337 17.15 -12.59 -12.37
C ARG A 337 17.40 -14.01 -12.87
N ILE A 338 16.40 -14.62 -13.50
CA ILE A 338 16.48 -15.97 -14.07
C ILE A 338 16.21 -15.90 -15.55
#